data_AF-A0A358QKT0-F1
#
_entry.id   AF-A0A358QKT0-F1
#
_cell.length_a   1.000
_cell.length_b   1.000
_cell.length_c   1.000
_cell.angle_alpha   90.00
_cell.angle_beta   90.00
_cell.angle_gamma   90.00
#
_symmetry.space_group_name_H-M   'P 1'
#
loop_
_entity.id
_entity.type
_entity.pdbx_description
1 polymer ?
#
loop_
_entity_poly.entity_id
_entity_poly.type
_entity_poly.pdbx_seq_one_letter_code
_entity_poly.pdbx_strand_id
1 'polypeptide(L)'
;MEEQVRGGDDAEPAEAPRPGRADTGKPRHRRLRPAGAGKLQDPAHPPATGVGHVGHPADSRHPAGPRGFPGRPVRGGLHISVTDQRRLIQQPRHSVQFRSGAPRGARVVLPGVRKTRVRWILPPHRQRARRPGQRGQGLVEFSLVGGLFFFLVFSIVNAGFFLYGRGAVEHAADVGVALISTEGNCMAYTPGGLCEPLAASCPNAAQAATADQVAICAMDQQGFNSAPLTTVTQIVIWKVAQQGDGSFATVTSGCSGPCEDIYAQNGTASLSNWLPGGRTVVGSPDFAELQITYHYSLLATTGGFTLTTDNLFRLEPQP
;
A
#
# COMPACT_ATOMS: atom_id res chain seq x y z
N MET A 1 9.07 -52.75 32.84
CA MET A 1 8.80 -53.54 31.63
C MET A 1 9.34 -52.74 30.47
N GLU A 2 10.58 -53.06 30.12
CA GLU A 2 11.26 -52.64 28.90
C GLU A 2 10.51 -53.24 27.71
N GLU A 3 10.25 -52.45 26.67
CA GLU A 3 10.32 -52.98 25.32
C GLU A 3 10.90 -51.91 24.39
N GLN A 4 12.02 -52.31 23.82
CA GLN A 4 12.94 -51.56 22.99
C GLN A 4 12.72 -52.11 21.58
N VAL A 5 12.27 -51.27 20.63
CA VAL A 5 12.25 -51.65 19.22
C VAL A 5 13.01 -50.60 18.41
N ARG A 6 14.16 -51.07 17.90
CA ARG A 6 15.01 -50.44 16.88
C ARG A 6 14.43 -50.65 15.49
N GLY A 7 14.75 -49.73 14.58
CA GLY A 7 14.66 -49.88 13.12
C GLY A 7 14.24 -48.53 12.51
N GLY A 8 15.06 -47.73 11.86
CA GLY A 8 16.37 -47.99 11.24
C GLY A 8 16.19 -48.37 9.77
N ASP A 9 15.78 -47.43 8.92
CA ASP A 9 15.90 -47.52 7.46
C ASP A 9 16.32 -46.15 6.91
N ASP A 10 17.51 -46.15 6.32
CA ASP A 10 18.19 -45.02 5.70
C ASP A 10 17.53 -44.69 4.34
N ALA A 11 16.91 -43.51 4.25
CA ALA A 11 16.41 -42.98 2.98
C ALA A 11 17.52 -42.20 2.25
N GLU A 12 17.95 -42.79 1.15
CA GLU A 12 18.81 -42.30 0.09
C GLU A 12 18.40 -40.88 -0.41
N PRO A 13 19.33 -39.91 -0.52
CA PRO A 13 19.00 -38.59 -1.07
C PRO A 13 18.94 -38.62 -2.60
N ALA A 14 17.77 -38.25 -3.12
CA ALA A 14 17.50 -38.14 -4.55
C ALA A 14 18.48 -37.18 -5.27
N GLU A 15 18.97 -37.68 -6.39
CA GLU A 15 19.93 -37.07 -7.32
C GLU A 15 19.37 -35.77 -7.94
N ALA A 16 20.19 -34.70 -7.90
CA ALA A 16 19.84 -33.39 -8.43
C ALA A 16 19.82 -33.37 -9.98
N PRO A 17 18.83 -32.72 -10.62
CA PRO A 17 18.76 -32.61 -12.07
C PRO A 17 19.84 -31.68 -12.64
N ARG A 18 20.52 -32.17 -13.69
CA ARG A 18 21.57 -31.46 -14.43
C ARG A 18 21.03 -30.23 -15.18
N PRO A 19 21.79 -29.12 -15.27
CA PRO A 19 21.38 -27.95 -16.04
C PRO A 19 21.41 -28.22 -17.55
N GLY A 20 20.23 -28.06 -18.18
CA GLY A 20 20.03 -28.10 -19.62
C GLY A 20 20.73 -26.96 -20.34
N ARG A 21 21.43 -27.33 -21.41
CA ARG A 21 22.23 -26.50 -22.31
C ARG A 21 21.35 -25.49 -23.07
N ALA A 22 21.64 -24.21 -22.93
CA ALA A 22 20.99 -23.13 -23.66
C ALA A 22 21.31 -23.21 -25.16
N ASP A 23 20.27 -23.31 -25.98
CA ASP A 23 20.34 -23.28 -27.43
C ASP A 23 20.19 -21.84 -27.93
N THR A 24 21.23 -21.30 -28.54
CA THR A 24 21.27 -19.95 -29.08
C THR A 24 20.62 -19.91 -30.47
N GLY A 25 19.30 -19.76 -30.49
CA GLY A 25 18.50 -19.57 -31.69
C GLY A 25 18.51 -18.12 -32.21
N LYS A 26 19.17 -17.92 -33.34
CA LYS A 26 19.30 -16.67 -34.14
C LYS A 26 17.95 -16.08 -34.57
N PRO A 27 17.72 -14.75 -34.53
CA PRO A 27 16.48 -14.14 -34.98
C PRO A 27 16.40 -14.08 -36.52
N ARG A 28 15.37 -14.69 -37.10
CA ARG A 28 15.00 -14.50 -38.51
C ARG A 28 14.04 -13.32 -38.65
N HIS A 29 14.53 -12.24 -39.24
CA HIS A 29 13.71 -11.20 -39.82
C HIS A 29 12.78 -11.77 -40.90
N ARG A 30 11.47 -11.58 -40.75
CA ARG A 30 10.52 -11.71 -41.86
C ARG A 30 9.69 -10.43 -41.96
N ARG A 31 10.05 -9.59 -42.93
CA ARG A 31 9.22 -8.52 -43.48
C ARG A 31 8.20 -9.11 -44.46
N LEU A 32 7.17 -8.30 -44.76
CA LEU A 32 6.16 -8.39 -45.84
C LEU A 32 4.90 -9.18 -45.42
N ARG A 33 3.65 -8.70 -45.55
CA ARG A 33 3.05 -7.61 -46.35
C ARG A 33 1.61 -7.33 -45.82
N PRO A 34 0.99 -6.18 -46.13
CA PRO A 34 -0.44 -5.91 -45.92
C PRO A 34 -1.26 -6.24 -47.19
N ALA A 35 -2.49 -6.75 -47.06
CA ALA A 35 -3.57 -6.64 -48.05
C ALA A 35 -4.89 -7.33 -47.60
N GLY A 36 -6.02 -6.66 -47.89
CA GLY A 36 -7.39 -7.21 -47.92
C GLY A 36 -8.22 -6.80 -46.69
N ALA A 37 -9.08 -5.77 -46.68
CA ALA A 37 -10.09 -5.31 -47.65
C ALA A 37 -11.03 -6.44 -48.09
N GLY A 38 -12.19 -6.56 -47.44
CA GLY A 38 -13.24 -7.48 -47.84
C GLY A 38 -14.53 -7.46 -47.00
N LYS A 39 -15.51 -6.69 -47.48
CA LYS A 39 -16.97 -6.96 -47.49
C LYS A 39 -17.79 -6.88 -46.19
N LEU A 40 -18.42 -5.71 -46.05
CA LEU A 40 -19.87 -5.46 -45.98
C LEU A 40 -20.78 -6.70 -46.05
N GLN A 41 -21.51 -6.99 -44.96
CA GLN A 41 -22.77 -7.74 -44.97
C GLN A 41 -23.58 -7.52 -43.68
N ASP A 42 -24.42 -6.48 -43.71
CA ASP A 42 -25.79 -6.48 -43.13
C ASP A 42 -26.75 -6.81 -44.29
N PRO A 43 -28.02 -7.26 -44.10
CA PRO A 43 -28.87 -7.19 -42.89
C PRO A 43 -29.70 -8.46 -42.59
N ALA A 44 -30.30 -8.56 -41.39
CA ALA A 44 -31.58 -9.28 -41.20
C ALA A 44 -32.24 -8.98 -39.83
N HIS A 45 -33.29 -8.15 -39.86
CA HIS A 45 -34.38 -8.14 -38.87
C HIS A 45 -35.19 -9.45 -38.97
N PRO A 46 -35.77 -9.91 -37.84
CA PRO A 46 -37.18 -10.32 -37.87
C PRO A 46 -37.93 -9.86 -36.58
N PRO A 47 -39.24 -10.13 -36.40
CA PRO A 47 -40.30 -9.12 -36.48
C PRO A 47 -40.97 -8.82 -35.14
N ALA A 48 -41.70 -7.70 -35.12
CA ALA A 48 -42.64 -7.35 -34.08
C ALA A 48 -43.89 -8.26 -34.11
N THR A 49 -44.19 -8.84 -32.95
CA THR A 49 -45.47 -9.44 -32.53
C THR A 49 -45.63 -9.04 -31.07
N GLY A 50 -46.76 -8.62 -30.54
CA GLY A 50 -48.11 -8.46 -31.05
C GLY A 50 -48.92 -7.85 -29.90
N VAL A 51 -49.89 -7.02 -30.27
CA VAL A 51 -50.83 -6.33 -29.39
C VAL A 51 -51.73 -7.34 -28.67
N GLY A 52 -51.88 -7.18 -27.35
CA GLY A 52 -52.89 -7.85 -26.53
C GLY A 52 -53.36 -6.90 -25.43
N HIS A 53 -54.62 -6.49 -25.53
CA HIS A 53 -55.26 -5.41 -24.78
C HIS A 53 -56.45 -5.98 -24.02
N VAL A 54 -56.48 -5.94 -22.67
CA VAL A 54 -57.66 -6.08 -21.78
C VAL A 54 -57.28 -5.41 -20.45
N GLY A 55 -57.89 -4.28 -20.01
CA GLY A 55 -59.12 -4.21 -19.18
C GLY A 55 -58.88 -4.88 -17.81
N HIS A 56 -59.05 -4.29 -16.61
CA HIS A 56 -60.04 -3.34 -16.09
C HIS A 56 -59.64 -2.96 -14.62
N PRO A 57 -60.43 -2.24 -13.77
CA PRO A 57 -59.95 -1.16 -12.91
C PRO A 57 -60.20 -1.37 -11.39
N ALA A 58 -59.96 -0.28 -10.63
CA ALA A 58 -60.54 0.07 -9.32
C ALA A 58 -59.95 -0.66 -8.07
N ASP A 59 -59.22 0.05 -7.20
CA ASP A 59 -59.73 0.91 -6.11
C ASP A 59 -60.04 0.10 -4.84
N SER A 60 -59.20 0.22 -3.79
CA SER A 60 -59.66 0.34 -2.39
C SER A 60 -58.53 0.46 -1.36
N ARG A 61 -58.46 1.64 -0.75
CA ARG A 61 -58.50 1.91 0.71
C ARG A 61 -57.38 1.37 1.64
N HIS A 62 -56.75 2.34 2.31
CA HIS A 62 -56.04 2.28 3.59
C HIS A 62 -56.74 1.44 4.69
N PRO A 63 -56.00 1.00 5.72
CA PRO A 63 -56.00 1.81 6.95
C PRO A 63 -54.62 2.01 7.59
N ALA A 64 -54.61 3.02 8.45
CA ALA A 64 -53.50 3.54 9.23
C ALA A 64 -53.29 2.81 10.57
N GLY A 65 -52.03 2.78 11.04
CA GLY A 65 -51.63 2.71 12.46
C GLY A 65 -51.62 1.33 13.12
N PRO A 66 -50.79 1.10 14.18
CA PRO A 66 -50.56 2.07 15.26
C PRO A 66 -49.09 2.36 15.63
N ARG A 67 -48.99 3.44 16.42
CA ARG A 67 -47.81 4.02 17.09
C ARG A 67 -47.41 3.23 18.34
N GLY A 68 -46.11 3.22 18.64
CA GLY A 68 -45.49 2.92 19.94
C GLY A 68 -44.08 2.33 19.73
N PHE A 69 -42.98 2.74 20.35
CA PHE A 69 -42.63 3.67 21.43
C PHE A 69 -41.17 4.15 21.18
N PRO A 70 -40.75 5.32 21.69
CA PRO A 70 -39.35 5.74 21.64
C PRO A 70 -38.54 5.02 22.73
N GLY A 71 -37.83 3.96 22.35
CA GLY A 71 -36.80 3.32 23.17
C GLY A 71 -35.55 4.19 23.23
N ARG A 72 -35.19 4.60 24.45
CA ARG A 72 -34.01 5.41 24.79
C ARG A 72 -32.71 4.78 24.26
N PRO A 73 -31.73 5.56 23.76
CA PRO A 73 -30.39 5.06 23.54
C PRO A 73 -29.73 4.72 24.89
N VAL A 74 -29.40 3.44 25.08
CA VAL A 74 -28.48 3.00 26.12
C VAL A 74 -27.11 3.55 25.78
N ARG A 75 -26.64 4.46 26.64
CA ARG A 75 -25.30 5.03 26.63
C ARG A 75 -24.33 3.94 27.11
N GLY A 76 -23.98 3.02 26.20
CA GLY A 76 -22.92 2.04 26.39
C GLY A 76 -21.57 2.71 26.21
N GLY A 77 -20.70 2.57 27.21
CA GLY A 77 -19.38 3.15 27.25
C GLY A 77 -18.53 2.66 26.07
N LEU A 78 -18.03 3.63 25.30
CA LEU A 78 -16.97 3.49 24.33
C LEU A 78 -15.68 3.08 25.07
N HIS A 79 -15.38 1.79 25.11
CA HIS A 79 -14.03 1.33 25.46
C HIS A 79 -13.22 1.26 24.16
N ILE A 80 -12.57 2.37 23.83
CA ILE A 80 -11.61 2.42 22.74
C ILE A 80 -10.38 1.63 23.19
N SER A 81 -10.20 0.41 22.68
CA SER A 81 -8.86 -0.18 22.66
C SER A 81 -8.11 0.49 21.51
N VAL A 82 -7.43 1.57 21.87
CA VAL A 82 -6.53 2.31 20.99
C VAL A 82 -5.28 1.45 20.77
N THR A 83 -5.26 0.74 19.66
CA THR A 83 -4.01 0.53 18.91
C THR A 83 -4.10 1.25 17.57
N ASP A 84 -4.64 2.48 17.61
CA ASP A 84 -4.56 3.43 16.50
C ASP A 84 -3.94 4.73 17.03
N GLN A 85 -2.66 4.91 16.74
CA GLN A 85 -1.91 6.11 17.10
C GLN A 85 -2.15 7.23 16.06
N ARG A 86 -3.40 7.47 15.64
CA ARG A 86 -3.78 8.69 14.93
C ARG A 86 -3.84 9.89 15.88
N ARG A 87 -2.68 10.49 16.12
CA ARG A 87 -2.61 11.92 16.49
C ARG A 87 -3.14 12.74 15.31
N LEU A 88 -4.36 13.24 15.46
CA LEU A 88 -4.79 14.47 14.83
C LEU A 88 -3.82 15.59 15.25
N ILE A 89 -2.83 15.89 14.40
CA ILE A 89 -2.14 17.18 14.46
C ILE A 89 -3.10 18.20 13.87
N GLN A 90 -3.95 18.73 14.73
CA GLN A 90 -4.59 20.02 14.55
C GLN A 90 -3.46 21.04 14.35
N GLN A 91 -3.20 21.44 13.11
CA GLN A 91 -2.18 22.45 12.81
C GLN A 91 -2.58 23.77 13.48
N PRO A 92 -1.76 24.32 14.41
CA PRO A 92 -1.92 25.71 14.78
C PRO A 92 -1.57 26.57 13.57
N ARG A 93 -2.52 27.38 13.12
CA ARG A 93 -2.27 28.53 12.24
C ARG A 93 -1.25 29.45 12.91
N HIS A 94 0.02 29.27 12.60
CA HIS A 94 1.04 30.26 12.90
C HIS A 94 0.92 31.39 11.88
N SER A 95 0.35 32.50 12.32
CA SER A 95 0.48 33.80 11.68
C SER A 95 1.97 34.13 11.52
N VAL A 96 2.42 34.21 10.27
CA VAL A 96 3.72 34.75 9.88
C VAL A 96 3.72 36.24 10.18
N GLN A 97 4.30 36.65 11.31
CA GLN A 97 4.74 38.03 11.48
C GLN A 97 6.12 38.21 10.82
N PHE A 98 6.10 38.81 9.64
CA PHE A 98 7.26 39.49 9.07
C PHE A 98 7.72 40.58 10.05
N ARG A 99 8.85 40.36 10.74
CA ARG A 99 9.62 41.44 11.36
C ARG A 99 10.86 41.71 10.51
N SER A 100 10.69 42.62 9.58
CA SER A 100 11.76 43.41 8.97
C SER A 100 12.55 44.12 10.09
N GLY A 101 13.84 43.85 10.18
CA GLY A 101 14.72 44.44 11.20
C GLY A 101 16.17 44.50 10.73
N ALA A 102 16.46 45.42 9.83
CA ALA A 102 17.77 46.04 9.66
C ALA A 102 17.57 47.57 9.74
N PRO A 103 18.59 48.43 9.91
CA PRO A 103 19.98 48.23 10.34
C PRO A 103 20.38 49.25 11.46
N ARG A 104 21.69 49.32 11.79
CA ARG A 104 22.48 50.49 12.25
C ARG A 104 22.97 50.52 13.71
N GLY A 105 24.22 50.98 13.82
CA GLY A 105 24.82 51.63 15.00
C GLY A 105 25.73 50.70 15.81
N ALA A 106 26.96 51.04 16.19
CA ALA A 106 27.69 52.29 16.09
C ALA A 106 29.19 51.97 16.18
N ARG A 107 29.96 52.60 15.28
CA ARG A 107 31.42 52.60 15.29
C ARG A 107 31.84 53.76 16.20
N VAL A 108 32.37 53.46 17.38
CA VAL A 108 32.98 54.48 18.26
C VAL A 108 34.43 54.63 17.83
N VAL A 109 34.73 55.78 17.24
CA VAL A 109 36.08 56.27 16.94
C VAL A 109 36.47 57.22 18.07
N LEU A 110 37.58 56.92 18.75
CA LEU A 110 38.21 57.84 19.69
C LEU A 110 39.44 58.48 19.02
N PRO A 111 39.61 59.81 19.10
CA PRO A 111 40.81 60.50 18.63
C PRO A 111 41.86 60.53 19.74
N GLY A 112 43.06 60.03 19.44
CA GLY A 112 44.19 60.03 20.37
C GLY A 112 45.49 60.28 19.62
N VAL A 113 45.74 61.54 19.29
CA VAL A 113 47.01 62.04 18.75
C VAL A 113 48.12 61.86 19.78
N ARG A 114 49.14 61.06 19.46
CA ARG A 114 50.52 61.33 19.89
C ARG A 114 51.48 61.07 18.74
N LYS A 115 52.08 62.16 18.25
CA LYS A 115 53.29 62.16 17.44
C LYS A 115 54.43 61.57 18.27
N THR A 116 54.87 60.38 17.92
CA THR A 116 56.17 59.85 18.34
C THR A 116 57.00 59.54 17.12
N ARG A 117 58.26 59.91 17.24
CA ARG A 117 59.21 60.13 16.16
C ARG A 117 59.44 58.87 15.33
N VAL A 118 59.48 59.11 14.02
CA VAL A 118 60.03 58.24 13.00
C VAL A 118 61.46 57.86 13.40
N ARG A 119 61.66 56.60 13.79
CA ARG A 119 62.98 55.94 13.77
C ARG A 119 62.86 54.80 12.77
N TRP A 120 63.29 55.05 11.54
CA TRP A 120 63.49 54.02 10.52
C TRP A 120 64.64 53.10 10.96
N ILE A 121 64.32 52.13 11.81
CA ILE A 121 65.12 50.93 11.94
C ILE A 121 64.54 50.00 10.88
N LEU A 122 65.29 49.79 9.79
CA LEU A 122 64.98 48.71 8.86
C LEU A 122 64.84 47.43 9.70
N PRO A 123 63.65 46.83 9.79
CA PRO A 123 63.55 45.54 10.43
C PRO A 123 64.42 44.57 9.61
N PRO A 124 65.27 43.75 10.25
CA PRO A 124 65.93 42.68 9.54
C PRO A 124 64.82 41.89 8.84
N HIS A 125 65.04 41.62 7.55
CA HIS A 125 64.17 40.81 6.71
C HIS A 125 64.14 39.40 7.32
N ARG A 126 63.38 39.23 8.42
CA ARG A 126 63.07 37.95 9.02
C ARG A 126 62.23 37.26 7.98
N GLN A 127 62.90 36.47 7.15
CA GLN A 127 62.30 35.40 6.38
C GLN A 127 61.39 34.70 7.37
N ARG A 128 60.08 34.97 7.27
CA ARG A 128 59.06 34.36 8.12
C ARG A 128 59.23 32.87 7.88
N ALA A 129 59.90 32.20 8.82
CA ALA A 129 59.96 30.77 8.89
C ALA A 129 58.52 30.29 8.79
N ARG A 130 58.13 29.83 7.60
CA ARG A 130 56.82 29.28 7.33
C ARG A 130 56.74 28.07 8.23
N ARG A 131 56.10 28.22 9.39
CA ARG A 131 55.90 27.12 10.35
C ARG A 131 55.31 25.93 9.56
N PRO A 132 56.09 24.86 9.34
CA PRO A 132 55.59 23.68 8.67
C PRO A 132 54.78 22.93 9.72
N GLY A 133 53.45 23.12 9.76
CA GLY A 133 52.69 22.47 10.84
C GLY A 133 51.17 22.52 10.81
N GLN A 134 50.51 23.27 9.92
CA GLN A 134 49.03 23.35 9.92
C GLN A 134 48.35 22.93 8.63
N ARG A 135 49.09 22.49 7.62
CA ARG A 135 48.52 21.93 6.38
C ARG A 135 48.19 20.46 6.60
N GLY A 136 47.04 20.17 7.20
CA GLY A 136 46.58 18.78 7.40
C GLY A 136 45.46 18.63 8.42
N GLN A 137 45.39 19.52 9.41
CA GLN A 137 44.37 19.44 10.46
C GLN A 137 42.94 19.59 9.89
N GLY A 138 42.74 20.54 8.98
CA GLY A 138 41.43 20.71 8.33
C GLY A 138 40.99 19.52 7.48
N LEU A 139 41.92 18.67 7.03
CA LEU A 139 41.59 17.48 6.23
C LEU A 139 41.01 16.38 7.12
N VAL A 140 41.54 16.23 8.35
CA VAL A 140 41.05 15.26 9.35
C VAL A 140 39.69 15.68 9.91
N GLU A 141 39.50 16.97 10.17
CA GLU A 141 38.21 17.47 10.63
C GLU A 141 37.13 17.31 9.55
N PHE A 142 37.49 17.54 8.28
CA PHE A 142 36.55 17.36 7.17
C PHE A 142 36.23 15.89 6.90
N SER A 143 37.19 14.97 7.03
CA SER A 143 36.94 13.54 6.79
C SER A 143 35.98 12.94 7.82
N LEU A 144 36.06 13.38 9.07
CA LEU A 144 35.17 12.91 10.14
C LEU A 144 33.76 13.49 9.98
N VAL A 145 33.64 14.80 9.71
CA VAL A 145 32.34 15.47 9.52
C VAL A 145 31.65 15.01 8.24
N GLY A 146 32.41 14.78 7.16
CA GLY A 146 31.88 14.34 5.88
C GLY A 146 31.14 13.00 5.98
N GLY A 147 31.77 11.99 6.61
CA GLY A 147 31.13 10.68 6.79
C GLY A 147 29.83 10.75 7.58
N LEU A 148 29.83 11.51 8.70
CA LEU A 148 28.63 11.71 9.52
C LEU A 148 27.52 12.44 8.75
N PHE A 149 27.88 13.47 7.97
CA PHE A 149 26.92 14.21 7.15
C PHE A 149 26.26 13.31 6.10
N PHE A 150 27.05 12.53 5.34
CA PHE A 150 26.50 11.63 4.33
C PHE A 150 25.65 10.51 4.94
N PHE A 151 26.07 9.96 6.09
CA PHE A 151 25.27 8.99 6.82
C PHE A 151 23.89 9.56 7.18
N LEU A 152 23.84 10.77 7.75
CA LEU A 152 22.59 11.42 8.14
C LEU A 152 21.69 11.71 6.93
N VAL A 153 22.24 12.25 5.84
CA VAL A 153 21.48 12.50 4.60
C VAL A 153 20.90 11.21 4.07
N PHE A 154 21.70 10.14 4.03
CA PHE A 154 21.27 8.84 3.57
C PHE A 154 20.18 8.22 4.46
N SER A 155 20.30 8.36 5.78
CA SER A 155 19.25 7.93 6.72
C SER A 155 17.94 8.68 6.49
N ILE A 156 17.98 10.01 6.29
CA ILE A 156 16.78 10.81 6.01
C ILE A 156 16.12 10.39 4.70
N VAL A 157 16.91 10.19 3.64
CA VAL A 157 16.36 9.77 2.33
C VAL A 157 15.73 8.38 2.43
N ASN A 158 16.39 7.42 3.07
CA ASN A 158 15.82 6.09 3.29
C ASN A 158 14.54 6.14 4.14
N ALA A 159 14.53 6.94 5.21
CA ALA A 159 13.35 7.13 6.04
C ALA A 159 12.19 7.78 5.25
N GLY A 160 12.48 8.73 4.37
CA GLY A 160 11.49 9.37 3.50
C GLY A 160 10.83 8.39 2.54
N PHE A 161 11.63 7.58 1.83
CA PHE A 161 11.09 6.54 0.95
C PHE A 161 10.31 5.46 1.72
N PHE A 162 10.78 5.10 2.90
CA PHE A 162 10.10 4.14 3.77
C PHE A 162 8.71 4.62 4.17
N LEU A 163 8.61 5.84 4.69
CA LEU A 163 7.33 6.42 5.09
C LEU A 163 6.39 6.62 3.89
N TYR A 164 6.94 7.00 2.73
CA TYR A 164 6.16 7.08 1.49
C TYR A 164 5.59 5.71 1.08
N GLY A 165 6.43 4.68 1.05
CA GLY A 165 6.03 3.33 0.68
C GLY A 165 4.95 2.77 1.61
N ARG A 166 5.15 2.92 2.92
CA ARG A 166 4.14 2.54 3.92
C ARG A 166 2.82 3.27 3.72
N GLY A 167 2.85 4.59 3.53
CA GLY A 167 1.65 5.39 3.30
C GLY A 167 0.91 5.02 2.01
N ALA A 168 1.63 4.66 0.95
CA ALA A 168 1.03 4.17 -0.29
C ALA A 168 0.34 2.81 -0.11
N VAL A 169 0.97 1.87 0.60
CA VAL A 169 0.37 0.56 0.90
C VAL A 169 -0.85 0.70 1.81
N GLU A 170 -0.79 1.53 2.86
CA GLU A 170 -1.92 1.79 3.75
C GLU A 170 -3.09 2.43 2.99
N HIS A 171 -2.83 3.45 2.16
CA HIS A 171 -3.87 4.09 1.37
C HIS A 171 -4.50 3.13 0.34
N ALA A 172 -3.68 2.32 -0.31
CA ALA A 172 -4.19 1.29 -1.22
C ALA A 172 -5.06 0.27 -0.46
N ALA A 173 -4.61 -0.19 0.71
CA ALA A 173 -5.37 -1.11 1.55
C ALA A 173 -6.74 -0.54 1.93
N ASP A 174 -6.82 0.74 2.31
CA ASP A 174 -8.09 1.41 2.60
C ASP A 174 -9.05 1.37 1.40
N VAL A 175 -8.54 1.61 0.18
CA VAL A 175 -9.33 1.52 -1.05
C VAL A 175 -9.77 0.08 -1.33
N GLY A 176 -8.88 -0.89 -1.16
CA GLY A 176 -9.19 -2.30 -1.34
C GLY A 176 -10.26 -2.79 -0.37
N VAL A 177 -10.13 -2.45 0.91
CA VAL A 177 -11.12 -2.75 1.95
C VAL A 177 -12.48 -2.15 1.60
N ALA A 178 -12.52 -0.88 1.19
CA ALA A 178 -13.77 -0.23 0.80
C ALA A 178 -14.46 -0.99 -0.34
N LEU A 179 -13.71 -1.36 -1.39
CA LEU A 179 -14.27 -2.09 -2.54
C LEU A 179 -14.71 -3.51 -2.18
N ILE A 180 -13.94 -4.26 -1.41
CA ILE A 180 -14.34 -5.60 -0.96
C ILE A 180 -15.62 -5.51 -0.11
N SER A 181 -15.71 -4.50 0.76
CA SER A 181 -16.90 -4.29 1.60
C SER A 181 -18.16 -3.97 0.81
N THR A 182 -18.02 -3.26 -0.31
CA THR A 182 -19.15 -2.88 -1.18
C THR A 182 -19.54 -3.97 -2.16
N GLU A 183 -18.57 -4.61 -2.82
CA GLU A 183 -18.83 -5.65 -3.83
C GLU A 183 -19.14 -7.01 -3.21
N GLY A 184 -18.73 -7.23 -1.95
CA GLY A 184 -19.16 -8.33 -1.10
C GLY A 184 -18.95 -9.70 -1.73
N ASN A 185 -20.06 -10.33 -2.11
CA ASN A 185 -20.08 -11.71 -2.61
C ASN A 185 -19.97 -11.82 -4.14
N CYS A 186 -19.56 -10.75 -4.81
CA CYS A 186 -19.56 -10.74 -6.26
C CYS A 186 -18.50 -11.66 -6.88
N MET A 187 -18.96 -12.56 -7.76
CA MET A 187 -18.14 -13.63 -8.37
C MET A 187 -17.75 -13.35 -9.83
N ALA A 188 -18.45 -12.44 -10.50
CA ALA A 188 -18.16 -12.07 -11.88
C ALA A 188 -18.86 -10.75 -12.23
N TYR A 189 -18.19 -9.93 -13.03
CA TYR A 189 -18.83 -8.81 -13.72
C TYR A 189 -19.97 -9.29 -14.61
N THR A 190 -21.15 -8.74 -14.35
CA THR A 190 -22.32 -8.84 -15.21
C THR A 190 -22.85 -7.42 -15.40
N PRO A 191 -23.26 -7.01 -16.62
CA PRO A 191 -23.84 -5.69 -16.82
C PRO A 191 -25.06 -5.49 -15.91
N GLY A 192 -24.99 -4.51 -15.00
CA GLY A 192 -26.02 -4.26 -13.98
C GLY A 192 -25.94 -5.16 -12.74
N GLY A 193 -24.88 -5.95 -12.59
CA GLY A 193 -24.58 -6.73 -11.38
C GLY A 193 -23.82 -5.93 -10.32
N LEU A 194 -23.37 -6.63 -9.27
CA LEU A 194 -22.70 -6.03 -8.10
C LEU A 194 -21.23 -5.67 -8.35
N CYS A 195 -20.52 -6.43 -9.20
CA CYS A 195 -19.09 -6.19 -9.48
C CYS A 195 -18.93 -5.01 -10.42
N GLU A 196 -17.98 -4.15 -10.12
CA GLU A 196 -17.48 -3.17 -11.09
C GLU A 196 -16.63 -3.89 -12.18
N PRO A 197 -16.60 -3.37 -13.41
CA PRO A 197 -15.74 -3.94 -14.45
C PRO A 197 -14.26 -3.71 -14.11
N LEU A 198 -13.43 -4.74 -14.29
CA LEU A 198 -11.97 -4.58 -14.21
C LEU A 198 -11.50 -3.61 -15.30
N ALA A 199 -10.74 -2.59 -14.91
CA ALA A 199 -10.10 -1.69 -15.86
C ALA A 199 -9.11 -2.47 -16.75
N ALA A 200 -8.98 -2.08 -18.02
CA ALA A 200 -8.03 -2.73 -18.94
C ALA A 200 -6.55 -2.57 -18.50
N SER A 201 -6.26 -1.60 -17.63
CA SER A 201 -4.92 -1.37 -17.06
C SER A 201 -4.59 -2.30 -15.88
N CYS A 202 -5.56 -3.09 -15.40
CA CYS A 202 -5.34 -3.99 -14.29
C CYS A 202 -4.38 -5.12 -14.68
N PRO A 203 -3.41 -5.51 -13.82
CA PRO A 203 -2.56 -6.68 -14.06
C PRO A 203 -3.33 -7.99 -14.27
N ASN A 204 -4.54 -8.09 -13.71
CA ASN A 204 -5.49 -9.19 -13.83
C ASN A 204 -6.62 -8.93 -14.83
N ALA A 205 -6.53 -7.98 -15.76
CA ALA A 205 -7.63 -7.66 -16.69
C ALA A 205 -8.16 -8.84 -17.52
N ALA A 206 -7.39 -9.94 -17.65
CA ALA A 206 -7.81 -11.17 -18.33
C ALA A 206 -8.57 -12.17 -17.44
N GLN A 207 -8.70 -11.89 -16.13
CA GLN A 207 -9.31 -12.78 -15.14
C GLN A 207 -10.78 -12.42 -14.90
N ALA A 208 -11.52 -13.33 -14.27
CA ALA A 208 -12.92 -13.09 -13.92
C ALA A 208 -13.02 -12.04 -12.82
N ALA A 209 -13.65 -10.89 -13.11
CA ALA A 209 -13.82 -9.78 -12.17
C ALA A 209 -14.64 -10.19 -10.93
N THR A 210 -13.99 -10.80 -9.94
CA THR A 210 -14.52 -11.00 -8.59
C THR A 210 -14.27 -9.74 -7.77
N ALA A 211 -15.01 -9.59 -6.66
CA ALA A 211 -14.84 -8.47 -5.72
C ALA A 211 -13.37 -8.26 -5.32
N ASP A 212 -12.65 -9.35 -5.03
CA ASP A 212 -11.24 -9.31 -4.64
C ASP A 212 -10.34 -8.86 -5.78
N GLN A 213 -10.59 -9.35 -7.00
CA GLN A 213 -9.79 -8.98 -8.16
C GLN A 213 -9.98 -7.52 -8.55
N VAL A 214 -11.21 -6.98 -8.42
CA VAL A 214 -11.51 -5.57 -8.64
C VAL A 214 -10.80 -4.73 -7.59
N ALA A 215 -10.93 -5.10 -6.31
CA ALA A 215 -10.25 -4.43 -5.21
C ALA A 215 -8.73 -4.42 -5.39
N ILE A 216 -8.11 -5.56 -5.70
CA ILE A 216 -6.66 -5.65 -5.93
C ILE A 216 -6.23 -4.77 -7.11
N CYS A 217 -7.03 -4.72 -8.18
CA CYS A 217 -6.72 -3.78 -9.26
C CYS A 217 -6.79 -2.32 -8.80
N ALA A 218 -7.81 -1.93 -8.03
CA ALA A 218 -7.91 -0.57 -7.53
C ALA A 218 -6.77 -0.23 -6.57
N MET A 219 -6.34 -1.18 -5.74
CA MET A 219 -5.14 -1.05 -4.91
C MET A 219 -3.89 -0.77 -5.77
N ASP A 220 -3.69 -1.55 -6.85
CA ASP A 220 -2.59 -1.35 -7.79
C ASP A 220 -2.61 0.04 -8.42
N GLN A 221 -3.79 0.55 -8.79
CA GLN A 221 -3.97 1.91 -9.32
C GLN A 221 -3.65 3.02 -8.32
N GLN A 222 -3.77 2.75 -7.00
CA GLN A 222 -3.32 3.68 -5.95
C GLN A 222 -1.81 3.63 -5.71
N GLY A 223 -1.08 2.86 -6.51
CA GLY A 223 0.38 2.86 -6.53
C GLY A 223 1.03 1.86 -5.58
N PHE A 224 0.26 0.91 -5.05
CA PHE A 224 0.72 -0.19 -4.19
C PHE A 224 1.92 -0.97 -4.77
N ASN A 225 1.99 -1.20 -6.09
CA ASN A 225 3.13 -1.84 -6.77
C ASN A 225 4.11 -0.86 -7.44
N SER A 226 3.82 0.44 -7.38
CA SER A 226 4.63 1.48 -8.02
C SER A 226 5.48 2.28 -7.02
N ALA A 227 5.24 2.08 -5.72
CA ALA A 227 6.00 2.74 -4.67
C ALA A 227 7.49 2.34 -4.74
N PRO A 228 8.42 3.31 -4.81
CA PRO A 228 9.83 3.00 -4.92
C PRO A 228 10.29 2.20 -3.69
N LEU A 229 11.15 1.22 -3.95
CA LEU A 229 11.76 0.35 -2.92
C LEU A 229 10.79 -0.53 -2.13
N THR A 230 9.50 -0.53 -2.50
CA THR A 230 8.47 -1.33 -1.85
C THR A 230 7.98 -2.35 -2.85
N THR A 231 8.01 -3.62 -2.49
CA THR A 231 7.46 -4.71 -3.32
C THR A 231 6.48 -5.49 -2.49
N VAL A 232 5.25 -5.61 -2.96
CA VAL A 232 4.26 -6.43 -2.26
C VAL A 232 4.51 -7.89 -2.58
N THR A 233 4.62 -8.71 -1.55
CA THR A 233 4.92 -10.14 -1.69
C THR A 233 3.67 -10.99 -1.58
N GLN A 234 2.68 -10.55 -0.81
CA GLN A 234 1.47 -11.33 -0.55
C GLN A 234 0.30 -10.43 -0.14
N ILE A 235 -0.88 -10.76 -0.64
CA ILE A 235 -2.16 -10.21 -0.20
C ILE A 235 -2.98 -11.37 0.33
N VAL A 236 -3.53 -11.26 1.53
CA VAL A 236 -4.37 -12.30 2.15
C VAL A 236 -5.66 -11.66 2.63
N ILE A 237 -6.79 -12.28 2.33
CA ILE A 237 -8.09 -11.89 2.84
C ILE A 237 -8.57 -13.00 3.77
N TRP A 238 -8.72 -12.67 5.05
CA TRP A 238 -9.18 -13.59 6.08
C TRP A 238 -10.64 -13.33 6.42
N LYS A 239 -11.39 -14.41 6.66
CA LYS A 239 -12.61 -14.33 7.45
C LYS A 239 -12.26 -14.17 8.91
N VAL A 240 -12.91 -13.23 9.58
CA VAL A 240 -12.73 -13.02 11.03
C VAL A 240 -14.07 -13.02 11.74
N ALA A 241 -14.10 -13.61 12.92
CA ALA A 241 -15.29 -13.64 13.77
C ALA A 241 -15.09 -12.68 14.94
N GLN A 242 -16.09 -11.83 15.19
CA GLN A 242 -16.13 -11.04 16.41
C GLN A 242 -16.50 -11.96 17.60
N GLN A 243 -15.66 -11.93 18.63
CA GLN A 243 -15.84 -12.69 19.85
C GLN A 243 -16.75 -11.93 20.83
N GLY A 244 -17.27 -12.63 21.85
CA GLY A 244 -18.16 -12.02 22.85
C GLY A 244 -17.53 -10.90 23.69
N ASP A 245 -16.20 -10.79 23.70
CA ASP A 245 -15.43 -9.73 24.35
C ASP A 245 -15.14 -8.53 23.42
N GLY A 246 -15.63 -8.57 22.18
CA GLY A 246 -15.40 -7.55 21.16
C GLY A 246 -14.08 -7.67 20.41
N SER A 247 -13.24 -8.67 20.72
CA SER A 247 -12.04 -8.98 19.94
C SER A 247 -12.39 -9.68 18.63
N PHE A 248 -11.45 -9.73 17.69
CA PHE A 248 -11.60 -10.41 16.41
C PHE A 248 -10.61 -11.57 16.33
N ALA A 249 -11.06 -12.72 15.85
CA ALA A 249 -10.22 -13.90 15.65
C ALA A 249 -10.39 -14.44 14.23
N THR A 250 -9.30 -14.85 13.60
CA THR A 250 -9.32 -15.49 12.29
C THR A 250 -10.08 -16.81 12.34
N VAL A 251 -10.93 -17.03 11.34
CA VAL A 251 -11.72 -18.24 11.22
C VAL A 251 -10.90 -19.31 10.51
N THR A 252 -10.43 -20.30 11.27
CA THR A 252 -9.51 -21.34 10.79
C THR A 252 -10.21 -22.61 10.30
N SER A 253 -11.54 -22.65 10.31
CA SER A 253 -12.35 -23.80 9.90
C SER A 253 -13.73 -23.38 9.36
N GLY A 254 -14.44 -24.30 8.69
CA GLY A 254 -15.74 -24.02 8.07
C GLY A 254 -15.67 -23.68 6.57
N CYS A 255 -14.45 -23.57 6.05
CA CYS A 255 -14.12 -23.52 4.63
C CYS A 255 -13.42 -24.84 4.21
N SER A 256 -12.82 -24.91 3.01
CA SER A 256 -11.96 -26.05 2.61
C SER A 256 -10.64 -26.17 3.41
N GLY A 257 -10.45 -25.30 4.39
CA GLY A 257 -9.28 -25.15 5.26
C GLY A 257 -9.49 -23.92 6.15
N PRO A 258 -8.40 -23.21 6.53
CA PRO A 258 -8.52 -21.85 7.03
C PRO A 258 -9.33 -21.00 6.04
N CYS A 259 -10.23 -20.16 6.53
CA CYS A 259 -11.06 -19.29 5.69
C CYS A 259 -10.25 -18.08 5.23
N GLU A 260 -9.28 -18.35 4.35
CA GLU A 260 -8.41 -17.36 3.74
C GLU A 260 -8.43 -17.50 2.21
N ASP A 261 -8.24 -16.37 1.55
CA ASP A 261 -7.88 -16.32 0.14
C ASP A 261 -6.52 -15.60 0.02
N ILE A 262 -5.59 -16.24 -0.68
CA ILE A 262 -4.24 -15.70 -0.90
C ILE A 262 -4.12 -15.27 -2.36
N TYR A 263 -3.70 -14.04 -2.55
CA TYR A 263 -3.49 -13.43 -3.86
C TYR A 263 -2.04 -12.98 -4.04
N ALA A 264 -1.56 -13.15 -5.26
CA ALA A 264 -0.36 -12.48 -5.73
C ALA A 264 -0.64 -11.00 -5.99
N GLN A 265 0.42 -10.19 -6.11
CA GLN A 265 0.34 -8.75 -6.38
C GLN A 265 -0.44 -8.38 -7.66
N ASN A 266 -0.59 -9.33 -8.58
CA ASN A 266 -1.30 -9.13 -9.84
C ASN A 266 -2.79 -9.52 -9.74
N GLY A 267 -3.28 -9.91 -8.57
CA GLY A 267 -4.67 -10.35 -8.36
C GLY A 267 -4.94 -11.83 -8.66
N THR A 268 -3.93 -12.60 -9.07
CA THR A 268 -4.09 -14.05 -9.28
C THR A 268 -4.20 -14.74 -7.93
N ALA A 269 -5.28 -15.51 -7.73
CA ALA A 269 -5.44 -16.34 -6.54
C ALA A 269 -4.46 -17.52 -6.56
N SER A 270 -3.68 -17.69 -5.51
CA SER A 270 -2.86 -18.89 -5.25
C SER A 270 -3.56 -19.88 -4.33
N LEU A 271 -4.46 -19.40 -3.47
CA LEU A 271 -5.32 -20.19 -2.60
C LEU A 271 -6.67 -19.49 -2.53
N SER A 272 -7.76 -20.24 -2.64
CA SER A 272 -9.08 -19.69 -2.38
C SER A 272 -9.96 -20.64 -1.61
N ASN A 273 -9.87 -20.56 -0.27
CA ASN A 273 -10.71 -21.36 0.62
C ASN A 273 -12.01 -20.65 0.97
N TRP A 274 -12.06 -19.31 0.90
CA TRP A 274 -13.21 -18.50 1.28
C TRP A 274 -13.72 -17.64 0.12
N LEU A 275 -14.03 -18.32 -0.99
CA LEU A 275 -14.51 -17.76 -2.25
C LEU A 275 -15.50 -16.59 -2.03
N PRO A 276 -15.41 -15.50 -2.82
CA PRO A 276 -16.29 -14.34 -2.70
C PRO A 276 -17.78 -14.70 -2.64
N GLY A 277 -18.27 -15.65 -3.44
CA GLY A 277 -19.67 -16.08 -3.45
C GLY A 277 -20.18 -16.63 -2.10
N GLY A 278 -19.28 -17.10 -1.23
CA GLY A 278 -19.58 -17.54 0.13
C GLY A 278 -19.69 -16.40 1.15
N ARG A 279 -19.41 -15.15 0.76
CA ARG A 279 -19.42 -13.96 1.64
C ARG A 279 -20.79 -13.28 1.71
N THR A 280 -21.85 -14.07 1.59
CA THR A 280 -23.21 -13.55 1.63
C THR A 280 -23.59 -13.23 3.09
N VAL A 281 -23.75 -11.95 3.38
CA VAL A 281 -24.11 -11.46 4.72
C VAL A 281 -25.64 -11.35 4.81
N VAL A 282 -26.28 -12.23 5.59
CA VAL A 282 -27.73 -12.22 5.84
C VAL A 282 -28.00 -11.95 7.32
N GLY A 283 -28.68 -10.84 7.62
CA GLY A 283 -29.06 -10.47 8.98
C GLY A 283 -27.93 -9.79 9.77
N SER A 284 -27.04 -10.59 10.36
CA SER A 284 -25.93 -10.08 11.18
C SER A 284 -24.72 -9.70 10.32
N PRO A 285 -23.95 -8.66 10.70
CA PRO A 285 -22.73 -8.31 9.97
C PRO A 285 -21.70 -9.45 10.04
N ASP A 286 -20.99 -9.65 8.94
CA ASP A 286 -19.79 -10.49 8.90
C ASP A 286 -18.55 -9.58 8.82
N PHE A 287 -17.39 -10.12 9.17
CA PHE A 287 -16.15 -9.36 9.21
C PHE A 287 -15.05 -10.06 8.42
N ALA A 288 -14.17 -9.25 7.87
CA ALA A 288 -13.00 -9.70 7.15
C ALA A 288 -11.77 -8.87 7.55
N GLU A 289 -10.59 -9.43 7.29
CA GLU A 289 -9.32 -8.76 7.51
C GLU A 289 -8.49 -8.84 6.21
N LEU A 290 -8.06 -7.69 5.72
CA LEU A 290 -7.14 -7.58 4.61
C LEU A 290 -5.72 -7.44 5.15
N GLN A 291 -4.90 -8.45 4.90
CA GLN A 291 -3.51 -8.50 5.27
C GLN A 291 -2.62 -8.32 4.04
N ILE A 292 -1.73 -7.32 4.06
CA ILE A 292 -0.79 -7.07 2.98
C ILE A 292 0.63 -7.17 3.52
N THR A 293 1.39 -8.13 3.01
CA THR A 293 2.80 -8.33 3.33
C THR A 293 3.67 -7.76 2.22
N TYR A 294 4.59 -6.87 2.57
CA TYR A 294 5.48 -6.19 1.62
C TYR A 294 6.92 -6.13 2.13
N HIS A 295 7.85 -6.14 1.18
CA HIS A 295 9.28 -6.01 1.43
C HIS A 295 9.75 -4.60 1.08
N TYR A 296 10.43 -3.95 2.04
CA TYR A 296 11.08 -2.67 1.82
C TYR A 296 12.60 -2.87 1.64
N SER A 297 13.13 -2.42 0.51
CA SER A 297 14.56 -2.47 0.18
C SER A 297 15.27 -1.18 0.57
N LEU A 298 16.39 -1.25 1.29
CA LEU A 298 17.17 -0.08 1.64
C LEU A 298 18.00 0.39 0.43
N LEU A 299 18.06 1.70 0.18
CA LEU A 299 18.93 2.25 -0.86
C LEU A 299 20.38 1.82 -0.62
N ALA A 300 21.17 1.66 -1.69
CA ALA A 300 22.61 1.39 -1.66
C ALA A 300 23.07 0.22 -0.76
N THR A 301 22.17 -0.68 -0.37
CA THR A 301 22.50 -1.91 0.36
C THR A 301 21.69 -3.06 -0.23
N THR A 302 22.11 -4.29 0.06
CA THR A 302 21.34 -5.50 -0.28
C THR A 302 20.33 -5.86 0.81
N GLY A 303 20.22 -5.03 1.85
CA GLY A 303 19.34 -5.26 2.99
C GLY A 303 17.92 -4.76 2.73
N GLY A 304 17.00 -5.34 3.46
CA GLY A 304 15.60 -4.94 3.50
C GLY A 304 14.92 -5.55 4.70
N PHE A 305 13.64 -5.25 4.85
CA PHE A 305 12.82 -5.85 5.89
C PHE A 305 11.39 -6.00 5.39
N THR A 306 10.73 -7.04 5.89
CA THR A 306 9.33 -7.34 5.57
C THR A 306 8.44 -6.73 6.63
N LEU A 307 7.34 -6.13 6.18
CA LEU A 307 6.28 -5.60 7.01
C LEU A 307 4.95 -6.17 6.57
N THR A 308 4.00 -6.14 7.50
CA THR A 308 2.62 -6.53 7.25
C THR A 308 1.70 -5.43 7.76
N THR A 309 0.67 -5.12 6.98
CA THR A 309 -0.44 -4.27 7.42
C THR A 309 -1.71 -5.10 7.46
N ASP A 310 -2.48 -4.92 8.52
CA ASP A 310 -3.71 -5.64 8.79
C ASP A 310 -4.85 -4.63 8.87
N ASN A 311 -5.87 -4.79 8.04
CA ASN A 311 -7.01 -3.90 7.98
C ASN A 311 -8.29 -4.68 8.21
N LEU A 312 -8.86 -4.51 9.39
CA LEU A 312 -10.13 -5.11 9.77
C LEU A 312 -11.29 -4.31 9.18
N PHE A 313 -12.25 -4.99 8.57
CA PHE A 313 -13.44 -4.35 8.02
C PHE A 313 -14.69 -5.20 8.14
N ARG A 314 -15.82 -4.51 8.01
CA ARG A 314 -17.14 -5.10 8.04
C ARG A 314 -17.61 -5.35 6.60
N LEU A 315 -18.21 -6.51 6.38
CA LEU A 315 -18.92 -6.81 5.14
C LEU A 315 -20.37 -6.33 5.29
N GLU A 316 -20.84 -5.54 4.31
CA GLU A 316 -22.19 -5.01 4.35
C GLU A 316 -23.22 -6.05 3.86
N PRO A 317 -24.44 -6.06 4.44
CA PRO A 317 -25.54 -6.89 3.95
C PRO A 317 -25.83 -6.64 2.46
N GLN A 318 -25.95 -7.72 1.70
CA GLN A 318 -26.27 -7.66 0.27
C GLN A 318 -27.80 -7.76 0.08
N PRO A 319 -28.40 -6.95 -0.82
CA PRO A 319 -29.84 -6.97 -1.10
C PRO A 319 -30.30 -8.21 -1.88
#